data_AF-R7L4F7-F1
#
_entry.id   AF-R7L4F7-F1
#
_cell.length_a   1.000
_cell.length_b   1.000
_cell.length_c   1.000
_cell.angle_alpha   90.00
_cell.angle_beta   90.00
_cell.angle_gamma   90.00
#
_symmetry.space_group_name_H-M   'P 1'
#
loop_
_entity.id
_entity.type
_entity.pdbx_description
1 polymer ?
#
loop_
_entity_poly.entity_id
_entity_poly.type
_entity_poly.pdbx_seq_one_letter_code
_entity_poly.pdbx_strand_id
1 'polypeptide(L)' 'MRVKVTLACTECKQRNYNTKKNKKNDPDRLEMNKYCKFCKKHTLHRETK' A
#
# COMPACT_ATOMS: atom_id res chain seq x y z
N MET A 1 -8.12 16.69 2.87
CA MET A 1 -9.01 15.75 2.17
C MET A 1 -8.41 14.35 2.28
N ARG A 2 -9.19 13.37 2.75
CA ARG A 2 -8.73 11.98 2.86
C ARG A 2 -9.05 11.25 1.57
N VAL A 3 -8.02 10.80 0.85
CA VAL A 3 -8.15 10.07 -0.41
C VAL A 3 -7.98 8.58 -0.13
N LYS A 4 -8.80 7.72 -0.74
CA LYS A 4 -8.58 6.27 -0.70
C LYS A 4 -7.41 5.95 -1.62
N VAL A 5 -6.44 5.22 -1.10
CA VAL A 5 -5.26 4.78 -1.84
C VAL A 5 -5.16 3.27 -1.71
N THR A 6 -4.66 2.63 -2.77
CA THR A 6 -4.49 1.18 -2.81
C THR A 6 -3.02 0.86 -2.63
N LEU A 7 -2.72 -0.18 -1.86
CA LEU A 7 -1.37 -0.65 -1.59
C LEU A 7 -1.16 -1.97 -2.36
N ALA A 8 -0.13 -2.00 -3.20
CA ALA A 8 0.29 -3.18 -3.95
C ALA A 8 1.55 -3.80 -3.35
N CYS A 9 1.56 -5.13 -3.24
CA CYS A 9 2.76 -5.87 -2.87
C CYS A 9 3.84 -5.70 -3.95
N THR A 10 5.09 -5.47 -3.56
CA THR A 10 6.21 -5.34 -4.52
C THR A 10 6.55 -6.65 -5.23
N GLU A 11 6.26 -7.80 -4.63
CA GLU A 11 6.64 -9.11 -5.18
C GLU A 11 5.57 -9.67 -6.12
N CYS A 12 4.35 -9.86 -5.62
CA CYS A 12 3.26 -10.44 -6.41
C CYS A 12 2.46 -9.39 -7.20
N LYS A 13 2.77 -8.09 -7.05
CA LYS A 13 2.04 -6.95 -7.64
C LYS A 13 0.55 -6.89 -7.32
N GLN A 14 0.09 -7.72 -6.39
CA GLN A 14 -1.31 -7.81 -6.05
C GLN A 14 -1.72 -6.63 -5.16
N ARG A 15 -2.88 -6.06 -5.48
CA ARG A 15 -3.49 -4.92 -4.80
C ARG A 15 -4.40 -5.42 -3.69
N ASN A 16 -3.83 -5.60 -2.49
CA ASN A 16 -4.46 -6.38 -1.41
C ASN A 16 -5.08 -5.49 -0.33
N TYR A 17 -4.71 -4.22 -0.32
CA TYR A 17 -4.96 -3.33 0.81
C TYR A 17 -5.46 -1.98 0.30
N ASN A 18 -6.52 -1.49 0.93
CA ASN A 18 -7.03 -0.14 0.71
C ASN A 18 -6.86 0.65 2.00
N THR A 19 -6.15 1.77 1.94
CA THR A 19 -5.98 2.68 3.07
C THR A 19 -6.48 4.07 2.69
N LYS A 20 -6.67 4.93 3.69
CA LYS A 20 -7.02 6.34 3.47
C LYS A 20 -5.81 7.17 3.83
N LYS A 21 -5.30 7.94 2.88
CA LYS A 21 -4.16 8.85 3.04
C LYS A 21 -4.65 10.29 3.03
N ASN A 22 -4.05 11.13 3.87
CA ASN A 22 -4.28 12.57 3.83
C ASN A 22 -3.22 13.22 2.95
N LYS A 23 -3.56 13.48 1.68
CA LYS A 23 -2.64 14.02 0.68
C LYS A 23 -2.02 15.38 1.06
N LYS A 24 -2.63 16.10 2.01
CA LYS A 24 -2.14 17.40 2.52
C LYS A 24 -1.00 17.26 3.54
N ASN A 25 -0.99 16.17 4.31
CA ASN A 25 -0.03 15.97 5.40
C ASN A 25 1.13 15.06 4.97
N ASP A 26 0.82 14.06 4.13
CA ASP A 26 1.80 13.09 3.63
C ASP A 26 1.75 13.10 2.10
N PRO A 27 2.54 13.97 1.43
CA PRO A 27 2.61 13.99 -0.04
C PRO A 27 3.36 12.76 -0.58
N ASP A 28 4.25 12.17 0.20
CA ASP A 28 5.15 11.08 -0.22
C ASP A 28 4.42 9.74 -0.44
N ARG A 29 5.05 8.82 -1.18
CA ARG A 29 4.48 7.50 -1.48
C ARG A 29 4.46 6.66 -0.20
N LEU A 30 3.29 6.12 0.14
CA LEU A 30 3.18 5.27 1.31
C LEU A 30 3.83 3.90 1.06
N GLU A 31 4.83 3.55 1.86
CA GLU A 31 5.46 2.24 1.88
C GLU A 31 5.22 1.58 3.25
N MET A 32 4.61 0.40 3.26
CA MET A 32 4.29 -0.32 4.50
C MET A 32 4.61 -1.80 4.37
N ASN A 33 5.30 -2.37 5.36
CA ASN A 33 5.46 -3.82 5.46
C ASN A 33 4.15 -4.46 5.92
N LYS A 34 3.51 -5.20 5.01
CA LYS A 34 2.28 -5.95 5.29
C LYS A 34 2.41 -7.40 4.85
N TYR A 35 1.64 -8.24 5.50
CA TYR A 35 1.56 -9.65 5.15
C TYR A 35 0.88 -9.80 3.79
N CYS A 36 1.54 -10.49 2.86
CA CYS A 36 0.90 -10.87 1.60
C CYS A 36 0.40 -12.31 1.70
N LYS A 37 -0.92 -12.53 1.54
CA LYS A 37 -1.52 -13.87 1.55
C LYS A 37 -1.01 -14.75 0.40
N PHE A 38 -0.63 -14.16 -0.73
CA PHE A 38 -0.13 -14.88 -1.90
C PHE A 38 1.33 -15.31 -1.72
N CYS A 39 2.20 -14.40 -1.26
CA CYS A 39 3.59 -14.74 -0.98
C CYS A 39 3.78 -15.50 0.35
N LYS A 40 2.75 -15.51 1.21
CA LYS A 40 2.77 -16.04 2.60
C LYS A 40 3.85 -15.44 3.51
N LYS A 41 4.32 -14.23 3.19
CA LYS A 41 5.35 -13.51 3.96
C LYS A 41 5.03 -12.02 4.06
N HIS A 42 5.68 -11.34 5.01
CA HIS A 42 5.66 -9.88 5.11
C HIS A 42 6.51 -9.30 4.01
N THR A 43 5.90 -8.42 3.22
CA THR A 43 6.52 -7.78 2.06
C THR A 43 6.22 -6.30 2.09
N LEU A 44 7.09 -5.54 1.43
CA LEU A 44 6.88 -4.12 1.25
C LEU A 44 5.68 -3.92 0.32
N HIS A 45 4.67 -3.21 0.80
CA HIS A 45 3.55 -2.77 -0.01
C HIS A 45 3.69 -1.29 -0.31
N ARG A 46 3.57 -0.93 -1.59
CA ARG A 46 3.71 0.44 -2.09
C ARG A 46 2.38 1.00 -2.54
N GLU A 47 2.17 2.28 -2.29
CA GLU A 47 1.03 3.02 -2.80
C GLU A 47 0.99 2.95 -4.34
N THR A 48 -0.13 2.44 -4.84
CA THR A 48 -0.47 2.43 -6.26
C THR A 48 -1.53 3.50 -6.48
N LYS A 49 -1.35 4.27 -7.56
CA LYS A 49 -2.21 5.40 -7.91
C LYS A 49 -3.62 4.94 -8.30
#